data_AF-A0A938KFC7-F1
#
_entry.id   AF-A0A938KFC7-F1
#
_cell.length_a   1.000
_cell.length_b   1.000
_cell.length_c   1.000
_cell.angle_alpha   90.00
_cell.angle_beta   90.00
_cell.angle_gamma   90.00
#
_symmetry.space_group_name_H-M   'P 1'
#
loop_
_entity.id
_entity.type
_entity.pdbx_description
1 polymer ?
#
loop_
_entity_poly.entity_id
_entity_poly.type
_entity_poly.pdbx_seq_one_letter_code
_entity_poly.pdbx_strand_id
1 'polypeptide(L)'
;MNPPSPWQEGQLPAAPPGGWRFWMAMVGPGLVLAGTSIATGEWLFGPAVTAQYGGTLLWLASVSILLQVFCNLMMMRYAIYCGEGIIVGGLRTRPGPRAWVLCYAILDLAAIWPFNASNAAVPLAAAWLGHLPGPADTGFVKGLGYAIFVLAFVPLIFGGTVYRMLEKIMTIKLGLVLAYFTFVGLFMVSGPVAWEVFVGFFRFGSVPLRPDTLVVDQHFTVARRDGEALFVLKGAVQPTHLWVSEFRVQPRPLERVTVYKKPEQIPPSWRSHYDALTARSASLVVSNRFFIESQDGPMLWTLSGEIQSDRAWKADQVTLTNPDATRTYHALDAVPASERARIEEWIEGRGLRRVGLLGYLGEHGRLPPLDWAMIAAFAAIAGAGGLSNTLFSNYARDKGWGMGAHVGAIPSAVGGRTITLSHVGKVFPLTSENLARWKDWMRHITRDQVVIWMLCSFLGVALPCMMSLEFMRNTTVEGHRVAAMMAEGMALRHPGYSQLLWSLTLLCGFAVLAPGQVSVGDQIARRWTDIIWTVSKRARNLQGGQVRRVYYGILAIYGVWGLIALSLFNPLQIAKIGAVLGNLSLGVSALHSLYINRSLLPGPLQPSKWLQLGVLLCGCFFIGITVVVVVTL
;
A
#
# COMPACT_ATOMS: atom_id res chain seq x y z
N MET A 1 18.65 -23.90 -18.82
CA MET A 1 18.29 -22.55 -19.31
C MET A 1 19.47 -22.03 -20.08
N ASN A 2 19.21 -21.41 -21.24
CA ASN A 2 20.24 -20.80 -22.05
C ASN A 2 20.43 -19.33 -21.65
N PRO A 3 21.64 -18.77 -21.81
CA PRO A 3 21.82 -17.32 -21.73
C PRO A 3 20.95 -16.62 -22.79
N PRO A 4 20.48 -15.38 -22.52
CA PRO A 4 19.78 -14.57 -23.53
C PRO A 4 20.65 -14.36 -24.78
N SER A 5 20.02 -14.23 -25.95
CA SER A 5 20.74 -13.97 -27.21
C SER A 5 21.45 -12.61 -27.19
N PRO A 6 22.59 -12.43 -27.89
CA PRO A 6 23.24 -11.12 -28.01
C PRO A 6 22.30 -10.07 -28.59
N TRP A 7 22.42 -8.81 -28.15
CA TRP A 7 21.64 -7.71 -28.73
C TRP A 7 22.00 -7.48 -30.19
N GLN A 8 21.02 -7.02 -30.96
CA GLN A 8 21.23 -6.54 -32.32
C GLN A 8 21.36 -5.02 -32.33
N GLU A 9 21.87 -4.45 -33.41
CA GLU A 9 21.90 -3.00 -33.58
C GLU A 9 20.61 -2.46 -34.21
N GLY A 10 20.20 -1.28 -33.79
CA GLY A 10 19.07 -0.53 -34.32
C GLY A 10 19.25 0.98 -34.12
N GLN A 11 18.32 1.75 -34.67
CA GLN A 11 18.35 3.21 -34.58
C GLN A 11 17.58 3.68 -33.35
N LEU A 12 18.19 4.53 -32.51
CA LEU A 12 17.48 5.16 -31.39
C LEU A 12 16.51 6.23 -31.93
N PRO A 13 15.18 6.07 -31.78
CA PRO A 13 14.22 7.08 -32.22
C PRO A 13 14.37 8.38 -31.44
N ALA A 14 13.95 9.50 -32.04
CA ALA A 14 13.86 10.77 -31.31
C ALA A 14 12.84 10.66 -30.17
N ALA A 15 13.15 11.27 -29.02
CA ALA A 15 12.18 11.40 -27.94
C ALA A 15 11.02 12.34 -28.36
N PRO A 16 9.81 12.18 -27.79
CA PRO A 16 8.68 13.04 -28.13
C PRO A 16 9.02 14.54 -27.92
N PRO A 17 8.67 15.43 -28.88
CA PRO A 17 8.91 16.87 -28.76
C PRO A 17 8.11 17.48 -27.60
N GLY A 18 8.55 18.63 -27.09
CA GLY A 18 7.84 19.38 -26.03
C GLY A 18 6.50 20.01 -26.49
N GLY A 19 5.75 20.62 -25.56
CA GLY A 19 4.53 21.40 -25.85
C GLY A 19 3.21 20.79 -25.35
N TRP A 20 2.09 21.03 -26.04
CA TRP A 20 0.78 20.44 -25.68
C TRP A 20 0.66 18.97 -26.13
N ARG A 21 1.18 18.65 -27.32
CA ARG A 21 1.29 17.28 -27.84
C ARG A 21 2.16 16.38 -26.94
N PHE A 22 3.07 16.98 -26.17
CA PHE A 22 3.87 16.31 -25.15
C PHE A 22 3.00 15.76 -24.00
N TRP A 23 2.03 16.52 -23.49
CA TRP A 23 1.17 16.04 -22.38
C TRP A 23 0.31 14.84 -22.78
N MET A 24 -0.21 14.82 -24.01
CA MET A 24 -0.91 13.64 -24.54
C MET A 24 0.04 12.44 -24.74
N ALA A 25 1.31 12.69 -25.09
CA ALA A 25 2.32 11.65 -25.25
C ALA A 25 2.87 11.13 -23.91
N MET A 26 2.73 11.90 -22.82
CA MET A 26 3.11 11.49 -21.46
C MET A 26 2.07 10.59 -20.78
N VAL A 27 0.87 10.46 -21.34
CA VAL A 27 -0.07 9.37 -20.97
C VAL A 27 0.59 8.06 -21.42
N GLY A 28 1.32 7.44 -20.49
CA GLY A 28 2.22 6.33 -20.76
C GLY A 28 2.52 5.49 -19.52
N PRO A 29 3.72 4.89 -19.40
CA PRO A 29 4.10 4.01 -18.29
C PRO A 29 3.86 4.61 -16.90
N GLY A 30 4.21 5.89 -16.67
CA GLY A 30 4.02 6.56 -15.38
C GLY A 30 2.55 6.66 -14.97
N LEU A 31 1.66 7.02 -15.91
CA LEU A 31 0.22 7.11 -15.64
C LEU A 31 -0.42 5.72 -15.43
N VAL A 32 -0.06 4.74 -16.27
CA VAL A 32 -0.57 3.37 -16.12
C VAL A 32 -0.14 2.83 -14.76
N LEU A 33 1.12 3.01 -14.39
CA LEU A 33 1.61 2.55 -13.10
C LEU A 33 1.05 3.35 -11.93
N ALA A 34 0.84 4.66 -12.06
CA ALA A 34 0.13 5.44 -11.05
C ALA A 34 -1.31 4.94 -10.85
N GLY A 35 -1.99 4.58 -11.94
CA GLY A 35 -3.29 3.92 -11.90
C GLY A 35 -3.21 2.57 -11.18
N THR A 36 -2.17 1.76 -11.41
CA THR A 36 -1.99 0.49 -10.67
C THR A 36 -1.57 0.68 -9.23
N SER A 37 -0.83 1.76 -8.95
CA SER A 37 -0.39 2.16 -7.62
C SER A 37 -1.60 2.44 -6.76
N ILE A 38 -2.49 3.35 -7.20
CA ILE A 38 -3.77 3.67 -6.55
C ILE A 38 -4.69 2.45 -6.56
N ALA A 39 -4.51 1.60 -5.56
CA ALA A 39 -5.17 0.31 -5.42
C ALA A 39 -5.31 -0.02 -3.93
N THR A 40 -4.89 -1.22 -3.53
CA THR A 40 -4.96 -1.68 -2.13
C THR A 40 -4.14 -0.80 -1.18
N GLY A 41 -3.00 -0.24 -1.60
CA GLY A 41 -2.15 0.59 -0.72
C GLY A 41 -2.85 1.83 -0.20
N GLU A 42 -3.46 2.57 -1.11
CA GLU A 42 -4.07 3.87 -0.92
C GLU A 42 -5.50 3.78 -0.39
N TRP A 43 -6.23 2.70 -0.70
CA TRP A 43 -7.60 2.51 -0.20
C TRP A 43 -7.67 1.72 1.11
N LEU A 44 -6.72 0.82 1.37
CA LEU A 44 -6.73 -0.02 2.57
C LEU A 44 -5.65 0.39 3.55
N PHE A 45 -4.37 0.30 3.17
CA PHE A 45 -3.28 0.45 4.13
C PHE A 45 -3.08 1.90 4.59
N GLY A 46 -3.13 2.88 3.68
CA GLY A 46 -3.03 4.30 4.02
C GLY A 46 -4.15 4.74 4.98
N PRO A 47 -5.43 4.51 4.62
CA PRO A 47 -6.56 4.74 5.50
C PRO A 47 -6.46 3.96 6.81
N ALA A 48 -6.04 2.69 6.79
CA ALA A 48 -5.89 1.89 8.00
C ALA A 48 -4.83 2.45 8.97
N VAL A 49 -3.68 2.86 8.42
CA VAL A 49 -2.58 3.48 9.19
C VAL A 49 -3.04 4.82 9.73
N THR A 50 -3.66 5.68 8.92
CA THR A 50 -4.06 7.02 9.37
C THR A 50 -5.24 7.00 10.33
N ALA A 51 -6.22 6.12 10.14
CA ALA A 51 -7.30 5.88 11.11
C ALA A 51 -6.72 5.50 12.48
N GLN A 52 -5.63 4.73 12.51
CA GLN A 52 -5.05 4.24 13.76
C GLN A 52 -4.00 5.16 14.37
N TYR A 53 -3.20 5.82 13.54
CA TYR A 53 -1.95 6.46 13.93
C TYR A 53 -1.90 7.95 13.57
N GLY A 54 -3.01 8.52 13.09
CA GLY A 54 -3.07 9.90 12.64
C GLY A 54 -2.24 10.11 11.36
N GLY A 55 -2.01 11.37 10.99
CA GLY A 55 -1.11 11.74 9.89
C GLY A 55 0.38 11.49 10.19
N THR A 56 0.74 11.08 11.40
CA THR A 56 2.14 11.06 11.88
C THR A 56 3.05 10.16 11.05
N LEU A 57 2.56 9.02 10.53
CA LEU A 57 3.38 8.05 9.80
C LEU A 57 3.43 8.29 8.28
N LEU A 58 2.81 9.35 7.77
CA LEU A 58 2.77 9.63 6.32
C LEU A 58 4.14 9.96 5.72
N TRP A 59 5.12 10.37 6.52
CA TRP A 59 6.50 10.56 6.07
C TRP A 59 7.11 9.26 5.51
N LEU A 60 6.66 8.08 5.95
CA LEU A 60 7.09 6.80 5.36
C LEU A 60 6.65 6.67 3.90
N ALA A 61 5.46 7.19 3.54
CA ALA A 61 5.03 7.27 2.16
C ALA A 61 5.90 8.26 1.37
N SER A 62 6.28 9.41 1.94
CA SER A 62 7.22 10.34 1.30
C SER A 62 8.54 9.66 0.97
N VAL A 63 9.16 9.00 1.95
CA VAL A 63 10.42 8.28 1.75
C VAL A 63 10.26 7.19 0.69
N SER A 64 9.19 6.39 0.80
CA SER A 64 8.90 5.30 -0.14
C SER A 64 8.76 5.80 -1.58
N ILE A 65 7.90 6.80 -1.82
CA ILE A 65 7.63 7.36 -3.15
C ILE A 65 8.90 7.99 -3.73
N LEU A 66 9.63 8.80 -2.96
CA LEU A 66 10.85 9.47 -3.44
C LEU A 66 11.95 8.47 -3.82
N LEU A 67 12.17 7.44 -2.99
CA LEU A 67 13.17 6.40 -3.26
C LEU A 67 12.81 5.56 -4.49
N GLN A 68 11.53 5.25 -4.65
CA GLN A 68 11.04 4.51 -5.81
C GLN A 68 11.23 5.26 -7.13
N VAL A 69 11.17 6.61 -7.16
CA VAL A 69 11.47 7.37 -8.40
C VAL A 69 12.85 6.98 -8.95
N PHE A 70 13.88 6.89 -8.11
CA PHE A 70 15.21 6.47 -8.54
C PHE A 70 15.21 5.05 -9.11
N CYS A 71 14.50 4.14 -8.45
CA CYS A 71 14.37 2.75 -8.87
C CYS A 71 13.66 2.64 -10.24
N ASN A 72 12.53 3.34 -10.40
CA ASN A 72 11.76 3.36 -11.64
C ASN A 72 12.60 3.93 -12.79
N LEU A 73 13.33 5.02 -12.57
CA LEU A 73 14.23 5.60 -13.58
C LEU A 73 15.34 4.64 -14.00
N MET A 74 15.87 3.84 -13.07
CA MET A 74 16.88 2.81 -13.37
C MET A 74 16.32 1.66 -14.20
N MET A 75 15.09 1.22 -13.90
CA MET A 75 14.41 0.18 -14.65
C MET A 75 14.04 0.65 -16.06
N MET A 76 13.52 1.87 -16.20
CA MET A 76 13.20 2.47 -17.49
C MET A 76 14.45 2.75 -18.32
N ARG A 77 15.53 3.27 -17.72
CA ARG A 77 16.81 3.50 -18.41
C ARG A 77 17.28 2.27 -19.18
N TYR A 78 17.19 1.11 -18.54
CA TYR A 78 17.55 -0.16 -19.17
C TYR A 78 16.67 -0.47 -20.40
N ALA A 79 15.35 -0.33 -20.28
CA ALA A 79 14.43 -0.53 -21.40
C ALA A 79 14.63 0.49 -22.53
N ILE A 80 14.92 1.75 -22.22
CA ILE A 80 15.24 2.77 -23.24
C ILE A 80 16.51 2.36 -24.01
N TYR A 81 17.49 1.75 -23.34
CA TYR A 81 18.76 1.36 -23.96
C TYR A 81 18.65 0.14 -24.89
N CYS A 82 17.91 -0.90 -24.48
CA CYS A 82 17.94 -2.19 -25.18
C CYS A 82 16.57 -2.72 -25.62
N GLY A 83 15.48 -2.07 -25.20
CA GLY A 83 14.11 -2.52 -25.46
C GLY A 83 13.71 -3.78 -24.69
N GLU A 84 14.50 -4.24 -23.72
CA GLU A 84 14.18 -5.40 -22.87
C GLU A 84 13.68 -4.95 -21.48
N GLY A 85 12.83 -5.77 -20.86
CA GLY A 85 12.45 -5.55 -19.46
C GLY A 85 13.64 -5.78 -18.52
N ILE A 86 13.68 -5.07 -17.39
CA ILE A 86 14.81 -5.11 -16.44
C ILE A 86 15.09 -6.52 -15.91
N ILE A 87 14.04 -7.33 -15.72
CA ILE A 87 14.15 -8.73 -15.31
C ILE A 87 14.95 -9.55 -16.34
N VAL A 88 14.71 -9.32 -17.64
CA VAL A 88 15.46 -9.96 -18.74
C VAL A 88 16.93 -9.55 -18.69
N GLY A 89 17.20 -8.28 -18.37
CA GLY A 89 18.55 -7.80 -18.11
C GLY A 89 19.26 -8.52 -16.98
N GLY A 90 18.53 -8.81 -15.89
CA GLY A 90 19.05 -9.65 -14.80
C GLY A 90 19.49 -11.03 -15.27
N LEU A 91 18.76 -11.64 -16.22
CA LEU A 91 19.13 -12.95 -16.77
C LEU A 91 20.44 -12.92 -17.57
N ARG A 92 20.94 -11.74 -17.96
CA ARG A 92 22.22 -11.56 -18.66
C ARG A 92 23.41 -11.43 -17.70
N THR A 93 23.20 -11.24 -16.40
CA THR A 93 24.27 -10.99 -15.43
C THR A 93 24.66 -12.26 -14.67
N ARG A 94 25.81 -12.23 -13.98
CA ARG A 94 26.20 -13.31 -13.04
C ARG A 94 25.26 -13.30 -11.83
N PRO A 95 24.96 -14.45 -11.20
CA PRO A 95 25.51 -15.80 -11.42
C PRO A 95 24.89 -16.58 -12.60
N GLY A 96 23.94 -15.99 -13.32
CA GLY A 96 23.38 -16.52 -14.56
C GLY A 96 21.88 -16.80 -14.49
N PRO A 97 21.26 -17.20 -15.62
CA PRO A 97 19.80 -17.24 -15.75
C PRO A 97 19.09 -18.15 -14.74
N ARG A 98 19.64 -19.33 -14.43
CA ARG A 98 18.98 -20.30 -13.52
C ARG A 98 18.81 -19.73 -12.11
N ALA A 99 19.88 -19.15 -11.57
CA ALA A 99 19.90 -18.59 -10.23
C ALA A 99 19.00 -17.36 -10.14
N TRP A 100 19.02 -16.48 -11.15
CA TRP A 100 18.14 -15.32 -11.19
C TRP A 100 16.66 -15.69 -11.34
N VAL A 101 16.33 -16.69 -12.16
CA VAL A 101 14.94 -17.19 -12.24
C VAL A 101 14.46 -17.72 -10.90
N LEU A 102 15.29 -18.48 -10.17
CA LEU A 102 14.94 -18.94 -8.82
C LEU A 102 14.75 -17.77 -7.84
N CYS A 103 15.66 -16.79 -7.87
CA CYS A 103 15.55 -15.59 -7.07
C CYS A 103 14.24 -14.85 -7.35
N TYR A 104 13.93 -14.58 -8.63
CA TYR A 104 12.67 -13.92 -9.00
C TYR A 104 11.45 -14.76 -8.67
N ALA A 105 11.52 -16.09 -8.72
CA ALA A 105 10.43 -16.97 -8.27
C ALA A 105 10.12 -16.79 -6.77
N ILE A 106 11.17 -16.72 -5.94
CA ILE A 106 11.04 -16.51 -4.49
C ILE A 106 10.48 -15.11 -4.20
N LEU A 107 11.01 -14.07 -4.86
CA LEU A 107 10.51 -12.71 -4.68
C LEU A 107 9.06 -12.57 -5.15
N ASP A 108 8.66 -13.29 -6.21
CA ASP A 108 7.30 -13.22 -6.73
C ASP A 108 6.25 -13.86 -5.82
N LEU A 109 6.65 -14.64 -4.80
CA LEU A 109 5.75 -15.10 -3.75
C LEU A 109 5.04 -13.94 -3.05
N ALA A 110 5.56 -12.71 -3.13
CA ALA A 110 4.88 -11.50 -2.66
C ALA A 110 3.66 -11.09 -3.50
N ALA A 111 3.61 -11.44 -4.79
CA ALA A 111 2.64 -10.91 -5.75
C ALA A 111 1.61 -11.95 -6.23
N ILE A 112 1.82 -13.25 -6.02
CA ILE A 112 0.90 -14.33 -6.43
C ILE A 112 -0.46 -14.34 -5.70
N TRP A 113 -0.70 -13.36 -4.85
CA TRP A 113 -1.83 -13.32 -3.94
C TRP A 113 -2.98 -12.48 -4.51
N PRO A 114 -4.22 -13.02 -4.64
CA PRO A 114 -5.36 -12.34 -5.27
C PRO A 114 -6.09 -11.37 -4.30
N PHE A 115 -5.33 -10.58 -3.53
CA PHE A 115 -5.91 -9.72 -2.49
C PHE A 115 -6.74 -8.55 -3.07
N ASN A 116 -6.44 -8.05 -4.28
CA ASN A 116 -7.22 -6.98 -4.88
C ASN A 116 -8.66 -7.44 -5.18
N ALA A 117 -8.85 -8.63 -5.77
CA ALA A 117 -10.19 -9.19 -5.97
C ALA A 117 -10.90 -9.46 -4.63
N SER A 118 -10.17 -10.05 -3.68
CA SER A 118 -10.72 -10.37 -2.36
C SER A 118 -11.23 -9.13 -1.62
N ASN A 119 -10.48 -8.03 -1.68
CA ASN A 119 -10.88 -6.77 -1.05
C ASN A 119 -11.90 -5.99 -1.88
N ALA A 120 -11.92 -6.11 -3.22
CA ALA A 120 -12.95 -5.51 -4.07
C ALA A 120 -14.33 -6.15 -3.84
N ALA A 121 -14.38 -7.40 -3.39
CA ALA A 121 -15.62 -8.07 -3.03
C ALA A 121 -16.32 -7.43 -1.83
N VAL A 122 -15.56 -6.82 -0.90
CA VAL A 122 -16.10 -6.21 0.32
C VAL A 122 -17.02 -5.01 0.03
N PRO A 123 -16.60 -3.97 -0.72
CA PRO A 123 -17.50 -2.85 -1.00
C PRO A 123 -18.67 -3.26 -1.89
N LEU A 124 -18.47 -4.23 -2.78
CA LEU A 124 -19.57 -4.78 -3.59
C LEU A 124 -20.58 -5.54 -2.71
N ALA A 125 -20.11 -6.34 -1.76
CA ALA A 125 -20.95 -7.02 -0.79
C ALA A 125 -21.69 -6.02 0.09
N ALA A 126 -21.01 -5.00 0.61
CA ALA A 126 -21.61 -3.95 1.43
C ALA A 126 -22.71 -3.19 0.67
N ALA A 127 -22.50 -2.92 -0.61
CA ALA A 127 -23.50 -2.27 -1.47
C ALA A 127 -24.75 -3.15 -1.65
N TRP A 128 -24.56 -4.48 -1.74
CA TRP A 128 -25.65 -5.43 -1.88
C TRP A 128 -26.41 -5.68 -0.57
N LEU A 129 -25.67 -5.79 0.55
CA LEU A 129 -26.23 -6.10 1.87
C LEU A 129 -26.86 -4.87 2.54
N GLY A 130 -26.44 -3.67 2.17
CA GLY A 130 -26.86 -2.42 2.84
C GLY A 130 -26.21 -2.18 4.20
N HIS A 131 -25.27 -3.04 4.61
CA HIS A 131 -24.48 -2.91 5.83
C HIS A 131 -23.06 -3.46 5.63
N LEU A 132 -22.15 -3.18 6.56
CA LEU A 132 -20.80 -3.75 6.50
C LEU A 132 -20.84 -5.28 6.65
N PRO A 133 -20.07 -6.03 5.84
CA PRO A 133 -19.99 -7.48 5.97
C PRO A 133 -19.44 -7.91 7.35
N GLY A 134 -20.15 -8.85 7.97
CA GLY A 134 -19.77 -9.50 9.21
C GLY A 134 -19.31 -10.96 9.03
N PRO A 135 -19.03 -11.68 10.14
CA PRO A 135 -18.66 -13.09 10.08
C PRO A 135 -19.69 -13.98 9.36
N ALA A 136 -20.99 -13.66 9.46
CA ALA A 136 -22.07 -14.36 8.77
C ALA A 136 -22.00 -14.23 7.24
N ASP A 137 -21.51 -13.10 6.73
CA ASP A 137 -21.46 -12.79 5.29
C ASP A 137 -20.21 -13.35 4.60
N THR A 138 -19.32 -14.01 5.35
CA THR A 138 -18.01 -14.47 4.85
C THR A 138 -18.15 -15.32 3.59
N GLY A 139 -19.14 -16.21 3.52
CA GLY A 139 -19.39 -17.05 2.34
C GLY A 139 -19.75 -16.23 1.11
N PHE A 140 -20.62 -15.23 1.27
CA PHE A 140 -21.05 -14.34 0.19
C PHE A 140 -19.90 -13.47 -0.33
N VAL A 141 -19.13 -12.86 0.58
CA VAL A 141 -17.94 -12.07 0.22
C VAL A 141 -16.91 -12.92 -0.53
N LYS A 142 -16.67 -14.17 -0.09
CA LYS A 142 -15.80 -15.11 -0.81
C LYS A 142 -16.32 -15.43 -2.22
N GLY A 143 -17.62 -15.69 -2.34
CA GLY A 143 -18.29 -15.93 -3.63
C GLY A 143 -18.09 -14.78 -4.63
N LEU A 144 -18.32 -13.53 -4.18
CA LEU A 144 -18.05 -12.33 -4.99
C LEU A 144 -16.56 -12.18 -5.32
N GLY A 145 -15.66 -12.51 -4.38
CA GLY A 145 -14.22 -12.54 -4.61
C GLY A 145 -13.81 -13.45 -5.76
N TYR A 146 -14.39 -14.65 -5.85
CA TYR A 146 -14.18 -15.56 -6.97
C TYR A 146 -14.68 -14.99 -8.29
N ALA A 147 -15.89 -14.44 -8.30
CA ALA A 147 -16.47 -13.84 -9.50
C ALA A 147 -15.61 -12.68 -10.01
N ILE A 148 -15.25 -11.74 -9.14
CA ILE A 148 -14.39 -10.60 -9.50
C ILE A 148 -13.04 -11.07 -10.01
N PHE A 149 -12.43 -12.06 -9.36
CA PHE A 149 -11.13 -12.59 -9.77
C PHE A 149 -11.16 -13.19 -11.17
N VAL A 150 -12.16 -14.02 -11.48
CA VAL A 150 -12.31 -14.61 -12.83
C VAL A 150 -12.60 -13.53 -13.87
N LEU A 151 -13.50 -12.59 -13.55
CA LEU A 151 -13.87 -11.50 -14.44
C LEU A 151 -12.70 -10.54 -14.70
N ALA A 152 -11.74 -10.42 -13.77
CA ALA A 152 -10.56 -9.56 -13.94
C ALA A 152 -9.67 -9.97 -15.12
N PHE A 153 -9.78 -11.20 -15.63
CA PHE A 153 -9.00 -11.64 -16.80
C PHE A 153 -9.71 -11.39 -18.13
N VAL A 154 -11.02 -11.14 -18.12
CA VAL A 154 -11.82 -10.87 -19.33
C VAL A 154 -11.27 -9.66 -20.10
N PRO A 155 -10.95 -8.50 -19.47
CA PRO A 155 -10.41 -7.37 -20.21
C PRO A 155 -9.09 -7.67 -20.93
N LEU A 156 -8.24 -8.53 -20.36
CA LEU A 156 -6.94 -8.89 -20.93
C LEU A 156 -7.06 -9.69 -22.25
N ILE A 157 -8.25 -10.21 -22.59
CA ILE A 157 -8.52 -10.97 -23.81
C ILE A 157 -8.68 -10.03 -25.03
N PHE A 158 -9.14 -8.80 -24.81
CA PHE A 158 -9.52 -7.85 -25.85
C PHE A 158 -8.50 -6.69 -26.00
N GLY A 159 -8.69 -5.82 -27.00
CA GLY A 159 -8.02 -4.51 -27.05
C GLY A 159 -6.77 -4.38 -27.94
N GLY A 160 -6.46 -5.35 -28.80
CA GLY A 160 -5.33 -5.33 -29.72
C GLY A 160 -3.98 -5.68 -29.05
N THR A 161 -3.59 -4.92 -28.02
CA THR A 161 -2.49 -5.29 -27.12
C THR A 161 -2.93 -5.19 -25.67
N VAL A 162 -2.37 -6.05 -24.83
CA VAL A 162 -2.72 -6.06 -23.40
C VAL A 162 -2.43 -4.70 -22.74
N TYR A 163 -1.29 -4.09 -23.09
CA TYR A 163 -0.91 -2.78 -22.59
C TYR A 163 -1.94 -1.68 -22.92
N ARG A 164 -2.44 -1.62 -24.17
CA ARG A 164 -3.43 -0.61 -24.56
C ARG A 164 -4.75 -0.76 -23.82
N MET A 165 -5.15 -1.99 -23.51
CA MET A 165 -6.34 -2.22 -22.70
C MET A 165 -6.13 -1.77 -21.25
N LEU A 166 -4.99 -2.12 -20.64
CA LEU A 166 -4.63 -1.67 -19.30
C LEU A 166 -4.54 -0.16 -19.22
N GLU A 167 -3.93 0.49 -20.21
CA GLU A 167 -3.84 1.94 -20.31
C GLU A 167 -5.22 2.58 -20.24
N LYS A 168 -6.18 2.11 -21.05
CA LYS A 168 -7.56 2.62 -21.02
C LYS A 168 -8.24 2.41 -19.67
N ILE A 169 -8.19 1.19 -19.13
CA ILE A 169 -8.83 0.86 -17.84
C ILE A 169 -8.23 1.73 -16.73
N MET A 170 -6.90 1.81 -16.64
CA MET A 170 -6.22 2.56 -15.59
C MET A 170 -6.44 4.07 -15.71
N THR A 171 -6.45 4.63 -16.92
CA THR A 171 -6.73 6.06 -17.11
C THR A 171 -8.16 6.42 -16.72
N ILE A 172 -9.16 5.63 -17.13
CA ILE A 172 -10.57 5.85 -16.76
C ILE A 172 -10.73 5.74 -15.23
N LYS A 173 -10.18 4.66 -14.65
CA LYS A 173 -10.18 4.43 -13.21
C LYS A 173 -9.56 5.62 -12.46
N LEU A 174 -8.36 6.03 -12.85
CA LEU A 174 -7.62 7.10 -12.20
C LEU A 174 -8.38 8.42 -12.25
N GLY A 175 -8.97 8.75 -13.40
CA GLY A 175 -9.81 9.94 -13.56
C GLY A 175 -11.01 9.92 -12.62
N LEU A 176 -11.75 8.82 -12.57
CA LEU A 176 -12.94 8.68 -11.71
C LEU A 176 -12.57 8.76 -10.22
N VAL A 177 -11.56 8.00 -9.81
CA VAL A 177 -11.13 7.90 -8.40
C VAL A 177 -10.55 9.22 -7.91
N LEU A 178 -9.63 9.83 -8.65
CA LEU A 178 -9.04 11.11 -8.25
C LEU A 178 -10.06 12.25 -8.28
N ALA A 179 -11.00 12.26 -9.24
CA ALA A 179 -12.08 13.24 -9.25
C ALA A 179 -12.94 13.14 -8.00
N TYR A 180 -13.34 11.91 -7.62
CA TYR A 180 -14.12 11.67 -6.42
C TYR A 180 -13.36 12.04 -5.14
N PHE A 181 -12.11 11.60 -5.00
CA PHE A 181 -11.27 11.95 -3.84
C PHE A 181 -10.98 13.44 -3.74
N THR A 182 -10.76 14.12 -4.86
CA THR A 182 -10.55 15.56 -4.88
C THR A 182 -11.83 16.28 -4.48
N PHE A 183 -13.00 15.84 -4.97
CA PHE A 183 -14.28 16.40 -4.58
C PHE A 183 -14.51 16.27 -3.06
N VAL A 184 -14.37 15.07 -2.51
CA VAL A 184 -14.52 14.85 -1.06
C VAL A 184 -13.47 15.63 -0.27
N GLY A 185 -12.22 15.63 -0.72
CA GLY A 185 -11.11 16.36 -0.10
C GLY A 185 -11.30 17.88 -0.07
N LEU A 186 -11.92 18.46 -1.09
CA LEU A 186 -12.15 19.91 -1.16
C LEU A 186 -13.41 20.36 -0.42
N PHE A 187 -14.47 19.56 -0.43
CA PHE A 187 -15.78 20.00 0.06
C PHE A 187 -16.22 19.36 1.38
N MET A 188 -15.61 18.25 1.79
CA MET A 188 -16.06 17.47 2.95
C MET A 188 -14.97 17.23 4.00
N VAL A 189 -13.70 17.50 3.69
CA VAL A 189 -12.58 17.39 4.64
C VAL A 189 -12.33 18.73 5.31
N SER A 190 -12.13 18.71 6.63
CA SER A 190 -11.82 19.92 7.40
C SER A 190 -10.38 20.41 7.19
N GLY A 191 -10.18 21.73 7.25
CA GLY A 191 -8.86 22.36 7.15
C GLY A 191 -7.80 21.78 8.11
N PRO A 192 -8.11 21.54 9.40
CA PRO A 192 -7.18 20.89 10.32
C PRO A 192 -6.76 19.48 9.90
N VAL A 193 -7.67 18.68 9.33
CA VAL A 193 -7.34 17.33 8.83
C VAL A 193 -6.45 17.42 7.59
N ALA A 194 -6.77 18.31 6.65
CA ALA A 194 -5.93 18.54 5.47
C ALA A 194 -4.51 18.99 5.87
N TRP A 195 -4.40 19.87 6.86
CA TRP A 195 -3.13 20.31 7.42
C TRP A 195 -2.37 19.17 8.12
N GLU A 196 -3.06 18.34 8.92
CA GLU A 196 -2.45 17.19 9.57
C GLU A 196 -1.84 16.21 8.56
N VAL A 197 -2.56 15.92 7.47
CA VAL A 197 -2.05 15.07 6.38
C VAL A 197 -0.86 15.70 5.69
N PHE A 198 -0.96 16.99 5.32
CA PHE A 198 0.11 17.72 4.66
C PHE A 198 1.39 17.70 5.50
N VAL A 199 1.32 18.11 6.77
CA VAL A 199 2.47 18.11 7.68
C VAL A 199 2.97 16.70 7.93
N GLY A 200 2.08 15.70 7.97
CA GLY A 200 2.41 14.29 8.14
C GLY A 200 3.47 13.78 7.17
N PHE A 201 3.44 14.21 5.91
CA PHE A 201 4.44 13.84 4.90
C PHE A 201 5.86 14.34 5.20
N PHE A 202 6.03 15.30 6.12
CA PHE A 202 7.31 15.92 6.45
C PHE A 202 7.78 15.60 7.88
N ARG A 203 7.05 14.77 8.64
CA ARG A 203 7.38 14.41 10.04
C ARG A 203 8.41 13.28 10.15
N PHE A 204 9.53 13.40 9.44
CA PHE A 204 10.55 12.35 9.39
C PHE A 204 11.00 11.92 10.79
N GLY A 205 11.02 10.59 11.02
CA GLY A 205 11.45 10.00 12.29
C GLY A 205 10.45 10.11 13.44
N SER A 206 9.28 10.73 13.25
CA SER A 206 8.24 10.79 14.29
C SER A 206 7.36 9.53 14.24
N VAL A 207 7.00 9.03 15.42
CA VAL A 207 6.06 7.91 15.60
C VAL A 207 4.98 8.26 16.61
N PRO A 208 3.73 7.80 16.40
CA PRO A 208 2.65 8.03 17.33
C PRO A 208 2.62 6.96 18.42
N LEU A 209 2.43 7.38 19.67
CA LEU A 209 2.13 6.51 20.80
C LEU A 209 0.65 6.62 21.14
N ARG A 210 0.02 5.47 21.32
CA ARG A 210 -1.33 5.35 21.85
C ARG A 210 -1.26 5.20 23.38
N PRO A 211 -2.22 5.77 24.13
CA PRO A 211 -2.37 5.50 25.54
C PRO A 211 -2.81 4.03 25.75
N ASP A 212 -2.64 3.52 26.97
CA ASP A 212 -3.03 2.16 27.33
C ASP A 212 -4.53 1.94 27.09
N THR A 213 -5.35 2.89 27.53
CA THR A 213 -6.80 2.91 27.30
C THR A 213 -7.19 4.17 26.52
N LEU A 214 -7.94 3.99 25.43
CA LEU A 214 -8.51 5.03 24.59
C LEU A 214 -9.95 4.64 24.22
N VAL A 215 -10.91 5.44 24.66
CA VAL A 215 -12.32 5.33 24.25
C VAL A 215 -12.72 6.63 23.59
N VAL A 216 -13.27 6.54 22.39
CA VAL A 216 -13.65 7.70 21.57
C VAL A 216 -14.97 7.38 20.90
N ASP A 217 -16.02 8.11 21.30
CA ASP A 217 -17.36 7.90 20.81
C ASP A 217 -17.76 6.42 20.96
N GLN A 218 -17.99 5.70 19.86
CA GLN A 218 -18.37 4.28 19.88
C GLN A 218 -17.18 3.31 19.90
N HIS A 219 -15.94 3.79 19.70
CA HIS A 219 -14.76 2.95 19.56
C HIS A 219 -13.97 2.87 20.86
N PHE A 220 -13.45 1.69 21.18
CA PHE A 220 -12.68 1.49 22.39
C PHE A 220 -11.45 0.62 22.18
N THR A 221 -10.40 0.96 22.93
CA THR A 221 -9.24 0.13 23.25
C THR A 221 -9.07 0.27 24.76
N VAL A 222 -9.31 -0.79 25.51
CA VAL A 222 -9.23 -0.76 26.98
C VAL A 222 -8.18 -1.74 27.42
N ALA A 223 -7.19 -1.25 28.15
CA ALA A 223 -6.12 -2.08 28.70
C ALA A 223 -6.33 -2.33 30.20
N ARG A 224 -5.80 -3.44 30.69
CA ARG A 224 -5.70 -3.76 32.11
C ARG A 224 -4.38 -4.47 32.35
N ARG A 225 -3.66 -4.04 33.37
CA ARG A 225 -2.46 -4.74 33.87
C ARG A 225 -2.86 -5.58 35.08
N ASP A 226 -2.33 -6.79 35.16
CA ASP A 226 -2.40 -7.66 36.34
C ASP A 226 -1.03 -8.32 36.55
N GLY A 227 -0.30 -7.86 37.58
CA GLY A 227 1.13 -8.15 37.71
C GLY A 227 1.92 -7.69 36.48
N GLU A 228 2.67 -8.61 35.87
CA GLU A 228 3.42 -8.37 34.62
C GLU A 228 2.57 -8.52 33.35
N ALA A 229 1.35 -9.06 33.47
CA ALA A 229 0.49 -9.35 32.34
C ALA A 229 -0.30 -8.12 31.90
N LEU A 230 -0.31 -7.86 30.60
CA LEU A 230 -1.10 -6.82 29.95
C LEU A 230 -2.21 -7.45 29.11
N PHE A 231 -3.44 -7.08 29.42
CA PHE A 231 -4.65 -7.46 28.71
C PHE A 231 -5.20 -6.25 27.97
N VAL A 232 -5.53 -6.40 26.69
CA VAL A 232 -6.10 -5.30 25.89
C VAL A 232 -7.32 -5.80 25.14
N LEU A 233 -8.45 -5.12 25.29
CA LEU A 233 -9.68 -5.37 24.56
C LEU A 233 -9.93 -4.23 23.58
N LYS A 234 -10.21 -4.55 22.32
CA LYS A 234 -10.56 -3.56 21.30
C LYS A 234 -11.88 -3.88 20.64
N GLY A 235 -12.59 -2.84 20.21
CA GLY A 235 -13.84 -3.00 19.49
C GLY A 235 -14.60 -1.70 19.29
N ALA A 236 -15.87 -1.86 18.96
CA ALA A 236 -16.80 -0.76 18.79
C ALA A 236 -18.20 -1.15 19.29
N VAL A 237 -19.01 -0.17 19.66
CA VAL A 237 -20.43 -0.38 19.94
C VAL A 237 -21.20 -0.39 18.64
N GLN A 238 -21.95 -1.48 18.40
CA GLN A 238 -22.93 -1.57 17.32
C GLN A 238 -24.34 -1.31 17.89
N PRO A 239 -25.34 -0.99 17.04
CA PRO A 239 -26.68 -0.63 17.52
C PRO A 239 -27.33 -1.63 18.48
N THR A 240 -26.97 -2.91 18.40
CA THR A 240 -27.59 -4.00 19.16
C THR A 240 -26.68 -4.66 20.20
N HIS A 241 -25.37 -4.48 20.12
CA HIS A 241 -24.41 -5.12 21.02
C HIS A 241 -23.02 -4.47 20.96
N LEU A 242 -22.21 -4.72 21.99
CA LEU A 242 -20.79 -4.36 21.99
C LEU A 242 -20.02 -5.40 21.16
N TRP A 243 -19.44 -4.95 20.04
CA TRP A 243 -18.67 -5.80 19.16
C TRP A 243 -17.19 -5.74 19.54
N VAL A 244 -16.65 -6.86 20.01
CA VAL A 244 -15.21 -7.01 20.28
C VAL A 244 -14.50 -7.47 19.01
N SER A 245 -13.47 -6.74 18.62
CA SER A 245 -12.66 -7.03 17.44
C SER A 245 -11.50 -7.96 17.78
N GLU A 246 -10.78 -7.66 18.87
CA GLU A 246 -9.69 -8.50 19.37
C GLU A 246 -9.50 -8.38 20.89
N PHE A 247 -9.09 -9.49 21.50
CA PHE A 247 -8.59 -9.56 22.86
C PHE A 247 -7.12 -9.99 22.83
N ARG A 248 -6.23 -9.13 23.31
CA ARG A 248 -4.79 -9.35 23.34
C ARG A 248 -4.33 -9.67 24.75
N VAL A 249 -3.50 -10.70 24.85
CA VAL A 249 -2.86 -11.11 26.10
C VAL A 249 -1.36 -11.09 25.89
N GLN A 250 -0.67 -10.31 26.71
CA GLN A 250 0.78 -10.32 26.83
C GLN A 250 1.12 -10.72 28.27
N PRO A 251 1.47 -11.99 28.55
CA PRO A 251 1.67 -12.44 29.93
C PRO A 251 2.87 -11.77 30.61
N ARG A 252 3.89 -11.39 29.84
CA ARG A 252 5.08 -10.66 30.29
C ARG A 252 5.58 -9.67 29.22
N PRO A 253 6.30 -8.59 29.59
CA PRO A 253 6.76 -7.55 28.65
C PRO A 253 7.58 -8.04 27.45
N LEU A 254 8.28 -9.16 27.59
CA LEU A 254 9.11 -9.79 26.54
C LEU A 254 8.48 -11.04 25.92
N GLU A 255 7.33 -11.48 26.45
CA GLU A 255 6.60 -12.61 25.87
C GLU A 255 5.72 -12.16 24.70
N ARG A 256 5.45 -13.13 23.81
CA ARG A 256 4.69 -12.91 22.59
C ARG A 256 3.24 -12.54 22.92
N VAL A 257 2.75 -11.47 22.29
CA VAL A 257 1.34 -11.07 22.38
C VAL A 257 0.50 -12.12 21.65
N THR A 258 -0.44 -12.74 22.38
CA THR A 258 -1.45 -13.63 21.80
C THR A 258 -2.72 -12.85 21.50
N VAL A 259 -3.27 -13.00 20.31
CA VAL A 259 -4.46 -12.27 19.85
C VAL A 259 -5.61 -13.25 19.61
N TYR A 260 -6.68 -13.09 20.37
CA TYR A 260 -7.93 -13.84 20.23
C TYR A 260 -8.96 -12.98 19.51
N LYS A 261 -9.52 -13.50 18.41
CA LYS A 261 -10.52 -12.77 17.60
C LYS A 261 -11.95 -13.25 17.85
N LYS A 262 -12.09 -14.39 18.51
CA LYS A 262 -13.39 -14.95 18.88
C LYS A 262 -13.40 -15.30 20.36
N PRO A 263 -14.51 -15.04 21.06
CA PRO A 263 -14.68 -15.40 22.47
C PRO A 263 -14.38 -16.87 22.76
N GLU A 264 -14.77 -17.78 21.85
CA GLU A 264 -14.57 -19.23 22.00
C GLU A 264 -13.09 -19.67 21.94
N GLN A 265 -12.20 -18.82 21.42
CA GLN A 265 -10.76 -19.11 21.35
C GLN A 265 -10.04 -18.78 22.66
N ILE A 266 -10.69 -18.05 23.57
CA ILE A 266 -10.06 -17.52 24.77
C ILE A 266 -9.97 -18.64 25.83
N PRO A 267 -8.76 -18.95 26.35
CA PRO A 267 -8.59 -19.91 27.43
C PRO A 267 -9.41 -19.54 28.67
N PRO A 268 -9.91 -20.53 29.44
CA PRO A 268 -10.66 -20.28 30.67
C PRO A 268 -9.91 -19.39 31.68
N SER A 269 -8.58 -19.50 31.73
CA SER A 269 -7.71 -18.68 32.61
C SER A 269 -7.80 -17.18 32.35
N TRP A 270 -8.14 -16.77 31.12
CA TRP A 270 -8.21 -15.36 30.73
C TRP A 270 -9.64 -14.84 30.61
N ARG A 271 -10.64 -15.71 30.82
CA ARG A 271 -12.05 -15.37 30.61
C ARG A 271 -12.54 -14.28 31.55
N SER A 272 -12.15 -14.33 32.82
CA SER A 272 -12.46 -13.30 33.81
C SER A 272 -11.92 -11.92 33.42
N HIS A 273 -10.70 -11.85 32.86
CA HIS A 273 -10.11 -10.60 32.35
C HIS A 273 -10.86 -10.07 31.12
N TYR A 274 -11.24 -10.97 30.21
CA TYR A 274 -12.05 -10.61 29.04
C TYR A 274 -13.42 -10.04 29.45
N ASP A 275 -14.15 -10.71 30.34
CA ASP A 275 -15.47 -10.27 30.78
C ASP A 275 -15.37 -8.95 31.58
N ALA A 276 -14.36 -8.80 32.44
CA ALA A 276 -14.10 -7.56 33.17
C ALA A 276 -13.76 -6.38 32.26
N LEU A 277 -12.93 -6.60 31.23
CA LEU A 277 -12.64 -5.57 30.23
C LEU A 277 -13.87 -5.23 29.39
N THR A 278 -14.69 -6.22 29.05
CA THR A 278 -15.94 -6.00 28.30
C THR A 278 -16.91 -5.12 29.09
N ALA A 279 -17.09 -5.40 30.38
CA ALA A 279 -17.90 -4.59 31.28
C ALA A 279 -17.33 -3.17 31.42
N ARG A 280 -16.01 -3.04 31.59
CA ARG A 280 -15.32 -1.74 31.66
C ARG A 280 -15.51 -0.93 30.37
N SER A 281 -15.36 -1.55 29.21
CA SER A 281 -15.59 -0.91 27.91
C SER A 281 -17.03 -0.41 27.79
N ALA A 282 -18.02 -1.22 28.17
CA ALA A 282 -19.42 -0.82 28.15
C ALA A 282 -19.71 0.40 29.05
N SER A 283 -19.02 0.52 30.20
CA SER A 283 -19.19 1.68 31.10
C SER A 283 -18.51 2.96 30.61
N LEU A 284 -17.47 2.85 29.78
CA LEU A 284 -16.68 4.01 29.31
C LEU A 284 -17.16 4.56 27.97
N VAL A 285 -17.83 3.74 27.16
CA VAL A 285 -18.32 4.16 25.84
C VAL A 285 -19.53 5.06 26.01
N VAL A 286 -19.34 6.34 25.69
CA VAL A 286 -20.39 7.36 25.69
C VAL A 286 -20.29 8.16 24.40
N SER A 287 -21.44 8.35 23.73
CA SER A 287 -21.50 9.08 22.47
C SER A 287 -20.97 10.51 22.61
N ASN A 288 -20.21 10.98 21.61
CA ASN A 288 -19.58 12.30 21.58
C ASN A 288 -18.67 12.61 22.79
N ARG A 289 -18.13 11.59 23.47
CA ARG A 289 -17.14 11.76 24.54
C ARG A 289 -15.88 10.98 24.25
N PHE A 290 -14.80 11.36 24.93
CA PHE A 290 -13.56 10.60 24.92
C PHE A 290 -13.08 10.33 26.34
N PHE A 291 -12.34 9.25 26.48
CA PHE A 291 -11.65 8.85 27.70
C PHE A 291 -10.26 8.33 27.34
N ILE A 292 -9.26 8.81 28.06
CA ILE A 292 -7.86 8.40 27.95
C ILE A 292 -7.40 7.95 29.31
N GLU A 293 -6.70 6.83 29.35
CA GLU A 293 -5.89 6.44 30.50
C GLU A 293 -4.52 5.97 30.00
N SER A 294 -3.46 6.51 30.58
CA SER A 294 -2.09 6.19 30.21
C SER A 294 -1.21 6.13 31.45
N GLN A 295 -0.45 5.05 31.59
CA GLN A 295 0.53 4.88 32.66
C GLN A 295 1.93 5.18 32.14
N ASP A 296 2.64 6.09 32.81
CA ASP A 296 4.03 6.43 32.51
C ASP A 296 4.84 6.48 33.81
N GLY A 297 5.70 5.47 33.99
CA GLY A 297 6.36 5.21 35.27
C GLY A 297 5.34 5.06 36.42
N PRO A 298 5.51 5.76 37.55
CA PRO A 298 4.60 5.70 38.69
C PRO A 298 3.33 6.55 38.50
N MET A 299 3.25 7.33 37.41
CA MET A 299 2.17 8.28 37.18
C MET A 299 1.07 7.66 36.30
N LEU A 300 -0.16 7.65 36.79
CA LEU A 300 -1.34 7.30 36.02
C LEU A 300 -2.10 8.58 35.64
N TRP A 301 -2.27 8.77 34.35
CA TRP A 301 -2.99 9.88 33.75
C TRP A 301 -4.36 9.39 33.33
N THR A 302 -5.42 10.04 33.81
CA THR A 302 -6.79 9.81 33.35
C THR A 302 -7.38 11.12 32.86
N LEU A 303 -7.98 11.11 31.68
CA LEU A 303 -8.56 12.29 31.07
C LEU A 303 -9.90 11.92 30.43
N SER A 304 -10.94 12.71 30.69
CA SER A 304 -12.20 12.63 29.96
C SER A 304 -12.63 13.99 29.44
N GLY A 305 -13.50 13.96 28.44
CA GLY A 305 -14.06 15.17 27.88
C GLY A 305 -15.09 14.93 26.79
N GLU A 306 -15.52 16.03 26.20
CA GLU A 306 -16.49 16.07 25.12
C GLU A 306 -15.79 16.25 23.77
N ILE A 307 -16.37 15.62 22.75
CA ILE A 307 -16.01 15.81 21.35
C ILE A 307 -16.99 16.84 20.79
N GLN A 308 -16.49 18.03 20.48
CA GLN A 308 -17.29 19.13 19.97
C GLN A 308 -17.81 18.85 18.54
N SER A 309 -18.72 19.70 18.05
CA SER A 309 -19.31 19.57 16.71
C SER A 309 -18.27 19.62 15.58
N ASP A 310 -17.23 20.44 15.77
CA ASP A 310 -16.05 20.55 14.90
C ASP A 310 -15.00 19.43 15.13
N ARG A 311 -15.31 18.47 16.02
CA ARG A 311 -14.46 17.35 16.45
C ARG A 311 -13.23 17.77 17.26
N ALA A 312 -13.15 19.01 17.74
CA ALA A 312 -12.18 19.39 18.75
C ALA A 312 -12.47 18.64 20.06
N TRP A 313 -11.42 18.21 20.75
CA TRP A 313 -11.55 17.56 22.04
C TRP A 313 -11.47 18.61 23.13
N LYS A 314 -12.44 18.62 24.05
CA LYS A 314 -12.43 19.49 25.22
C LYS A 314 -12.45 18.64 26.47
N ALA A 315 -11.33 18.65 27.18
CA ALA A 315 -11.20 18.03 28.48
C ALA A 315 -12.13 18.70 29.51
N ASP A 316 -12.91 17.90 30.23
CA ASP A 316 -13.73 18.35 31.36
C ASP A 316 -13.29 17.76 32.70
N GLN A 317 -12.50 16.68 32.68
CA GLN A 317 -11.92 16.09 33.88
C GLN A 317 -10.54 15.52 33.59
N VAL A 318 -9.57 15.89 34.43
CA VAL A 318 -8.21 15.37 34.42
C VAL A 318 -7.91 14.83 35.81
N THR A 319 -7.53 13.56 35.91
CA THR A 319 -7.07 12.95 37.15
C THR A 319 -5.64 12.47 36.99
N LEU A 320 -4.79 12.95 37.91
CA LEU A 320 -3.37 12.70 38.00
C LEU A 320 -3.11 11.89 39.27
N THR A 321 -2.72 10.63 39.12
CA THR A 321 -2.48 9.73 40.25
C THR A 321 -0.99 9.39 40.28
N ASN A 322 -0.31 9.74 41.37
CA ASN A 322 1.02 9.23 41.70
C ASN A 322 0.92 8.34 42.96
N PRO A 323 2.00 7.66 43.39
CA PRO A 323 1.96 6.79 44.57
C PRO A 323 1.55 7.51 45.86
N ASP A 324 1.79 8.82 45.94
CA ASP A 324 1.60 9.61 47.16
C ASP A 324 0.25 10.37 47.22
N ALA A 325 -0.36 10.64 46.06
CA ALA A 325 -1.51 11.53 45.93
C ALA A 325 -2.29 11.31 44.62
N THR A 326 -3.61 11.54 44.70
CA THR A 326 -4.49 11.66 43.54
C THR A 326 -5.02 13.08 43.46
N ARG A 327 -4.82 13.75 42.32
CA ARG A 327 -5.30 15.12 42.08
C ARG A 327 -6.28 15.11 40.90
N THR A 328 -7.48 15.63 41.12
CA THR A 328 -8.50 15.74 40.09
C THR A 328 -8.80 17.21 39.81
N TYR A 329 -8.84 17.55 38.52
CA TYR A 329 -9.09 18.89 38.00
C TYR A 329 -10.32 18.82 37.08
N HIS A 330 -11.22 19.79 37.19
CA HIS A 330 -12.45 19.88 36.38
C HIS A 330 -12.34 20.89 35.21
N ALA A 331 -11.14 21.40 34.98
CA ALA A 331 -10.83 22.30 33.87
C ALA A 331 -9.35 22.16 33.51
N LEU A 332 -9.03 22.22 32.22
CA LEU A 332 -7.64 22.14 31.74
C LEU A 332 -6.79 23.28 32.29
N ASP A 333 -7.36 24.48 32.43
CA ASP A 333 -6.67 25.66 32.95
C ASP A 333 -6.31 25.56 34.43
N ALA A 334 -6.94 24.64 35.17
CA ALA A 334 -6.62 24.36 36.56
C ALA A 334 -5.44 23.38 36.71
N VAL A 335 -5.04 22.69 35.62
CA VAL A 335 -3.89 21.79 35.62
C VAL A 335 -2.59 22.62 35.60
N PRO A 336 -1.58 22.28 36.42
CA PRO A 336 -0.32 23.01 36.41
C PRO A 336 0.36 22.94 35.03
N ALA A 337 1.11 23.99 34.68
CA ALA A 337 1.65 24.18 33.33
C ALA A 337 2.60 23.05 32.88
N SER A 338 3.36 22.47 33.81
CA SER A 338 4.29 21.34 33.56
C SER A 338 3.57 20.10 33.02
N GLU A 339 2.36 19.83 33.50
CA GLU A 339 1.55 18.67 33.13
C GLU A 339 0.57 18.99 32.00
N ARG A 340 0.13 20.25 31.90
CA ARG A 340 -0.82 20.72 30.90
C ARG A 340 -0.34 20.47 29.48
N ALA A 341 0.93 20.75 29.17
CA ALA A 341 1.49 20.57 27.83
C ALA A 341 1.34 19.13 27.31
N ARG A 342 1.46 18.14 28.19
CA ARG A 342 1.28 16.72 27.86
C ARG A 342 -0.19 16.39 27.58
N ILE A 343 -1.11 17.00 28.32
CA ILE A 343 -2.55 16.82 28.11
C ILE A 343 -3.00 17.49 26.82
N GLU A 344 -2.51 18.70 26.55
CA GLU A 344 -2.72 19.42 25.29
C GLU A 344 -2.23 18.58 24.10
N GLU A 345 -1.07 17.91 24.23
CA GLU A 345 -0.58 16.98 23.19
C GLU A 345 -1.59 15.85 22.89
N TRP A 346 -2.20 15.25 23.91
CA TRP A 346 -3.25 14.24 23.71
C TRP A 346 -4.52 14.82 23.09
N ILE A 347 -4.93 16.02 23.50
CA ILE A 347 -6.12 16.69 22.98
C ILE A 347 -5.93 17.04 21.50
N GLU A 348 -4.84 17.71 21.15
CA GLU A 348 -4.49 18.08 19.78
C GLU A 348 -4.25 16.84 18.90
N GLY A 349 -3.60 15.82 19.47
CA GLY A 349 -3.38 14.54 18.82
C GLY A 349 -4.63 13.65 18.73
N ARG A 350 -5.75 14.07 19.35
CA ARG A 350 -6.99 13.29 19.51
C ARG A 350 -6.72 11.87 20.02
N GLY A 351 -5.97 11.77 21.10
CA GLY A 351 -5.59 10.52 21.76
C GLY A 351 -4.23 9.95 21.33
N LEU A 352 -3.44 10.67 20.54
CA LEU A 352 -2.11 10.23 20.12
C LEU A 352 -1.03 11.22 20.58
N ARG A 353 0.06 10.72 21.16
CA ARG A 353 1.27 11.50 21.40
C ARG A 353 2.31 11.22 20.34
N ARG A 354 3.22 12.15 20.08
CA ARG A 354 4.28 12.00 19.08
C ARG A 354 5.62 11.97 19.77
N VAL A 355 6.41 10.96 19.43
CA VAL A 355 7.79 10.83 19.92
C VAL A 355 8.74 10.57 18.77
N GLY A 356 10.02 10.90 18.96
CA GLY A 356 11.06 10.54 18.00
C GLY A 356 11.37 9.04 18.09
N LEU A 357 11.39 8.33 16.96
CA LEU A 357 11.66 6.90 16.91
C LEU A 357 13.03 6.54 17.51
N LEU A 358 14.07 7.28 17.14
CA LEU A 358 15.42 7.06 17.66
C LEU A 358 15.53 7.42 19.15
N GLY A 359 14.84 8.47 19.59
CA GLY A 359 14.77 8.84 21.00
C GLY A 359 14.08 7.76 21.83
N TYR A 360 12.92 7.28 21.38
CA TYR A 360 12.21 6.18 22.03
C TYR A 360 13.06 4.91 22.10
N LEU A 361 13.75 4.56 21.02
CA LEU A 361 14.64 3.39 20.99
C LEU A 361 15.81 3.55 21.96
N GLY A 362 16.40 4.75 22.06
CA GLY A 362 17.48 5.05 23.00
C GLY A 362 17.03 4.98 24.46
N GLU A 363 15.82 5.46 24.77
CA GLU A 363 15.24 5.46 26.12
C GLU A 363 14.76 4.08 26.57
N HIS A 364 14.11 3.33 25.67
CA HIS A 364 13.41 2.09 26.03
C HIS A 364 14.16 0.82 25.60
N GLY A 365 15.23 0.94 24.80
CA GLY A 365 15.98 -0.19 24.24
C GLY A 365 15.19 -1.08 23.28
N ARG A 366 13.97 -0.66 22.89
CA ARG A 366 13.05 -1.44 22.05
C ARG A 366 12.23 -0.55 21.13
N LEU A 367 11.65 -1.14 20.09
CA LEU A 367 10.72 -0.44 19.20
C LEU A 367 9.39 -0.15 19.91
N PRO A 368 8.73 0.98 19.56
CA PRO A 368 7.37 1.26 19.99
C PRO A 368 6.40 0.10 19.70
N PRO A 369 5.40 -0.15 20.56
CA PRO A 369 4.45 -1.25 20.41
C PRO A 369 3.38 -0.96 19.34
N LEU A 370 3.81 -0.83 18.09
CA LEU A 370 2.98 -0.56 16.91
C LEU A 370 2.80 -1.83 16.06
N ASP A 371 1.77 -1.85 15.21
CA ASP A 371 1.61 -2.90 14.19
C ASP A 371 2.60 -2.64 13.05
N TRP A 372 3.87 -2.97 13.28
CA TRP A 372 4.96 -2.78 12.33
C TRP A 372 4.72 -3.53 11.01
N ALA A 373 3.98 -4.64 11.03
CA ALA A 373 3.59 -5.34 9.81
C ALA A 373 2.63 -4.50 8.94
N MET A 374 1.64 -3.82 9.54
CA MET A 374 0.75 -2.90 8.82
C MET A 374 1.46 -1.63 8.37
N ILE A 375 2.36 -1.08 9.20
CA ILE A 375 3.17 0.10 8.85
C ILE A 375 4.12 -0.23 7.69
N ALA A 376 4.76 -1.39 7.72
CA ALA A 376 5.62 -1.85 6.64
C ALA A 376 4.83 -2.19 5.37
N ALA A 377 3.61 -2.73 5.49
CA ALA A 377 2.72 -2.94 4.36
C ALA A 377 2.32 -1.61 3.68
N PHE A 378 2.03 -0.58 4.49
CA PHE A 378 1.77 0.76 4.00
C PHE A 378 2.98 1.34 3.26
N ALA A 379 4.16 1.28 3.85
CA ALA A 379 5.39 1.77 3.21
C ALA A 379 5.70 1.01 1.91
N ALA A 380 5.45 -0.30 1.86
CA ALA A 380 5.67 -1.13 0.68
C ALA A 380 4.83 -0.73 -0.54
N ILE A 381 3.57 -0.35 -0.29
CA ILE A 381 2.57 -0.13 -1.35
C ILE A 381 2.30 1.37 -1.56
N ALA A 382 2.84 2.27 -0.74
CA ALA A 382 2.84 3.70 -1.06
C ALA A 382 3.59 3.95 -2.38
N GLY A 383 2.85 4.19 -3.48
CA GLY A 383 3.39 4.17 -4.84
C GLY A 383 3.27 2.79 -5.48
N ALA A 384 4.36 2.23 -6.02
CA ALA A 384 4.38 0.90 -6.61
C ALA A 384 5.20 -0.03 -5.71
N GLY A 385 4.64 -1.19 -5.35
CA GLY A 385 5.27 -2.12 -4.41
C GLY A 385 5.79 -3.40 -5.05
N GLY A 386 6.87 -3.94 -4.50
CA GLY A 386 7.41 -5.26 -4.87
C GLY A 386 7.99 -5.33 -6.28
N LEU A 387 7.79 -6.47 -6.95
CA LEU A 387 8.24 -6.65 -8.34
C LEU A 387 7.40 -5.84 -9.34
N SER A 388 6.33 -5.17 -8.90
CA SER A 388 5.50 -4.32 -9.75
C SER A 388 6.32 -3.17 -10.37
N ASN A 389 7.31 -2.62 -9.65
CA ASN A 389 8.17 -1.57 -10.20
C ASN A 389 8.96 -2.06 -11.42
N THR A 390 9.31 -3.35 -11.49
CA THR A 390 10.04 -3.87 -12.65
C THR A 390 9.27 -3.67 -13.96
N LEU A 391 7.94 -3.54 -13.89
CA LEU A 391 7.08 -3.31 -15.04
C LEU A 391 7.20 -1.91 -15.65
N PHE A 392 7.79 -0.93 -14.97
CA PHE A 392 8.13 0.36 -15.60
C PHE A 392 8.95 0.14 -16.88
N SER A 393 9.88 -0.82 -16.84
CA SER A 393 10.69 -1.21 -18.00
C SER A 393 9.87 -1.88 -19.10
N ASN A 394 8.95 -2.79 -18.75
CA ASN A 394 8.12 -3.50 -19.72
C ASN A 394 7.08 -2.59 -20.37
N TYR A 395 6.46 -1.69 -19.60
CA TYR A 395 5.49 -0.72 -20.14
C TYR A 395 6.19 0.34 -20.99
N ALA A 396 7.40 0.79 -20.62
CA ALA A 396 8.20 1.64 -21.50
C ALA A 396 8.50 0.95 -22.83
N ARG A 397 8.88 -0.34 -22.80
CA ARG A 397 9.05 -1.15 -24.01
C ARG A 397 7.76 -1.22 -24.83
N ASP A 398 6.67 -1.65 -24.22
CA ASP A 398 5.40 -1.91 -24.89
C ASP A 398 4.75 -0.63 -25.46
N LYS A 399 5.01 0.54 -24.85
CA LYS A 399 4.65 1.86 -25.40
C LYS A 399 5.51 2.24 -26.61
N GLY A 400 6.65 1.57 -26.80
CA GLY A 400 7.60 1.84 -27.87
C GLY A 400 8.63 2.92 -27.53
N TRP A 401 8.90 3.17 -26.24
CA TRP A 401 9.87 4.19 -25.83
C TRP A 401 11.32 3.74 -26.02
N GLY A 402 12.16 4.66 -26.51
CA GLY A 402 13.56 4.37 -26.82
C GLY A 402 13.71 3.18 -27.77
N MET A 403 14.56 2.23 -27.40
CA MET A 403 14.74 1.00 -28.17
C MET A 403 13.56 0.02 -28.09
N GLY A 404 12.55 0.27 -27.24
CA GLY A 404 11.31 -0.50 -27.19
C GLY A 404 10.54 -0.51 -28.52
N ALA A 405 10.69 0.55 -29.34
CA ALA A 405 10.10 0.64 -30.67
C ALA A 405 10.48 -0.51 -31.61
N HIS A 406 11.61 -1.19 -31.36
CA HIS A 406 12.12 -2.28 -32.21
C HIS A 406 11.77 -3.68 -31.71
N VAL A 407 11.29 -3.82 -30.47
CA VAL A 407 11.10 -5.12 -29.80
C VAL A 407 9.63 -5.56 -29.80
N GLY A 408 8.70 -4.61 -29.94
CA GLY A 408 7.26 -4.89 -30.02
C GLY A 408 6.60 -5.08 -28.64
N ALA A 409 5.37 -5.61 -28.64
CA ALA A 409 4.52 -5.74 -27.45
C ALA A 409 3.76 -7.08 -27.44
N ILE A 410 3.16 -7.44 -26.29
CA ILE A 410 2.36 -8.67 -26.17
C ILE A 410 0.95 -8.45 -26.77
N PRO A 411 0.55 -9.19 -27.83
CA PRO A 411 -0.77 -9.06 -28.45
C PRO A 411 -1.88 -9.66 -27.58
N SER A 412 -3.08 -9.08 -27.63
CA SER A 412 -4.27 -9.66 -26.99
C SER A 412 -4.80 -10.86 -27.78
N ALA A 413 -5.59 -11.72 -27.13
CA ALA A 413 -6.16 -12.92 -27.74
C ALA A 413 -7.06 -12.58 -28.94
N VAL A 414 -7.89 -11.53 -28.79
CA VAL A 414 -8.81 -11.01 -29.81
C VAL A 414 -8.31 -9.64 -30.28
N GLY A 415 -8.17 -9.47 -31.60
CA GLY A 415 -7.76 -8.20 -32.24
C GLY A 415 -6.25 -7.95 -32.37
N GLY A 416 -5.37 -8.84 -31.86
CA GLY A 416 -3.91 -8.63 -31.83
C GLY A 416 -3.09 -9.23 -32.99
N ARG A 417 -3.70 -9.58 -34.14
CA ARG A 417 -3.08 -10.45 -35.16
C ARG A 417 -1.83 -9.90 -35.89
N THR A 418 -1.43 -8.64 -35.67
CA THR A 418 -0.34 -7.97 -36.42
C THR A 418 0.86 -7.50 -35.58
N ILE A 419 0.86 -7.72 -34.26
CA ILE A 419 1.93 -7.23 -33.37
C ILE A 419 2.74 -8.41 -32.82
N THR A 420 4.05 -8.43 -33.09
CA THR A 420 4.96 -9.49 -32.67
C THR A 420 5.94 -9.00 -31.60
N LEU A 421 6.15 -9.80 -30.56
CA LEU A 421 7.22 -9.58 -29.58
C LEU A 421 8.51 -10.27 -30.04
N SER A 422 9.59 -9.52 -30.18
CA SER A 422 10.92 -10.04 -30.52
C SER A 422 11.52 -10.86 -29.36
N HIS A 423 12.27 -11.90 -29.70
CA HIS A 423 13.06 -12.69 -28.75
C HIS A 423 14.34 -11.97 -28.28
N VAL A 424 14.73 -10.89 -28.96
CA VAL A 424 16.03 -10.22 -28.79
C VAL A 424 15.84 -8.70 -28.77
N GLY A 425 16.40 -8.05 -27.76
CA GLY A 425 16.50 -6.59 -27.69
C GLY A 425 17.45 -6.00 -28.73
N LYS A 426 17.34 -4.68 -28.95
CA LYS A 426 18.22 -3.93 -29.84
C LYS A 426 18.89 -2.78 -29.10
N VAL A 427 20.18 -2.56 -29.36
CA VAL A 427 20.98 -1.43 -28.85
C VAL A 427 21.35 -0.49 -29.99
N PHE A 428 21.90 0.68 -29.67
CA PHE A 428 22.31 1.69 -30.64
C PHE A 428 23.79 2.05 -30.51
N PRO A 429 24.47 2.45 -31.62
CA PRO A 429 25.87 2.87 -31.58
C PRO A 429 26.02 4.22 -30.86
N LEU A 430 27.16 4.43 -30.19
CA LEU A 430 27.44 5.62 -29.38
C LEU A 430 27.91 6.82 -30.21
N THR A 431 27.08 7.29 -31.14
CA THR A 431 27.32 8.52 -31.91
C THR A 431 26.93 9.76 -31.10
N SER A 432 27.46 10.94 -31.46
CA SER A 432 27.10 12.22 -30.83
C SER A 432 25.59 12.49 -30.91
N GLU A 433 24.97 12.16 -32.04
CA GLU A 433 23.53 12.27 -32.25
C GLU A 433 22.74 11.34 -31.31
N ASN A 434 23.13 10.06 -31.19
CA ASN A 434 22.47 9.13 -30.30
C ASN A 434 22.66 9.50 -28.82
N LEU A 435 23.81 10.07 -28.45
CA LEU A 435 24.04 10.59 -27.10
C LEU A 435 23.16 11.81 -26.80
N ALA A 436 22.89 12.67 -27.79
CA ALA A 436 21.93 13.76 -27.64
C ALA A 436 20.51 13.22 -27.44
N ARG A 437 20.07 12.31 -28.32
CA ARG A 437 18.76 11.64 -28.20
C ARG A 437 18.59 10.89 -26.88
N TRP A 438 19.64 10.24 -26.40
CA TRP A 438 19.66 9.59 -25.10
C TRP A 438 19.39 10.57 -23.96
N LYS A 439 20.03 11.75 -23.96
CA LYS A 439 19.78 12.79 -22.96
C LYS A 439 18.32 13.25 -23.00
N ASP A 440 17.75 13.40 -24.19
CA ASP A 440 16.34 13.78 -24.35
C ASP A 440 15.40 12.69 -23.80
N TRP A 441 15.67 11.42 -24.07
CA TRP A 441 14.94 10.30 -23.46
C TRP A 441 15.06 10.28 -21.94
N MET A 442 16.25 10.54 -21.38
CA MET A 442 16.43 10.60 -19.92
C MET A 442 15.60 11.74 -19.31
N ARG A 443 15.52 12.91 -19.96
CA ARG A 443 14.63 14.00 -19.53
C ARG A 443 13.16 13.59 -19.64
N HIS A 444 12.78 12.88 -20.70
CA HIS A 444 11.41 12.42 -20.91
C HIS A 444 10.94 11.47 -19.79
N ILE A 445 11.71 10.40 -19.52
CA ILE A 445 11.35 9.45 -18.44
C ILE A 445 11.43 10.10 -17.06
N THR A 446 12.33 11.07 -16.84
CA THR A 446 12.39 11.82 -15.59
C THR A 446 11.13 12.64 -15.37
N ARG A 447 10.62 13.31 -16.41
CA ARG A 447 9.36 14.07 -16.31
C ARG A 447 8.17 13.15 -16.06
N ASP A 448 8.10 12.01 -16.74
CA ASP A 448 7.05 11.00 -16.51
C ASP A 448 7.04 10.53 -15.05
N GLN A 449 8.21 10.19 -14.50
CA GLN A 449 8.30 9.68 -13.14
C GLN A 449 8.11 10.75 -12.06
N VAL A 450 8.70 11.94 -12.22
CA VAL A 450 8.65 13.00 -11.22
C VAL A 450 7.36 13.81 -11.29
N VAL A 451 6.85 14.12 -12.48
CA VAL A 451 5.69 15.00 -12.63
C VAL A 451 4.39 14.21 -12.61
N ILE A 452 4.33 13.06 -13.28
CA ILE A 452 3.08 12.29 -13.37
C ILE A 452 3.01 11.26 -12.25
N TRP A 453 3.94 10.31 -12.23
CA TRP A 453 3.83 9.18 -11.32
C TRP A 453 3.94 9.59 -9.85
N MET A 454 4.96 10.38 -9.50
CA MET A 454 5.19 10.83 -8.12
C MET A 454 4.04 11.70 -7.60
N LEU A 455 3.58 12.68 -8.40
CA LEU A 455 2.45 13.53 -8.02
C LEU A 455 1.17 12.70 -7.81
N CYS A 456 0.86 11.79 -8.74
CA CYS A 456 -0.30 10.91 -8.61
C CYS A 456 -0.18 9.99 -7.38
N SER A 457 1.03 9.54 -7.04
CA SER A 457 1.27 8.72 -5.85
C SER A 457 1.04 9.51 -4.56
N PHE A 458 1.53 10.75 -4.48
CA PHE A 458 1.28 11.63 -3.34
C PHE A 458 -0.21 11.95 -3.18
N LEU A 459 -0.90 12.33 -4.27
CA LEU A 459 -2.35 12.58 -4.23
C LEU A 459 -3.13 11.31 -3.89
N GLY A 460 -2.71 10.18 -4.46
CA GLY A 460 -3.27 8.86 -4.21
C GLY A 460 -3.20 8.45 -2.75
N VAL A 461 -2.11 8.78 -2.05
CA VAL A 461 -1.99 8.53 -0.59
C VAL A 461 -2.72 9.61 0.21
N ALA A 462 -2.53 10.89 -0.13
CA ALA A 462 -3.01 12.01 0.66
C ALA A 462 -4.53 12.05 0.78
N LEU A 463 -5.25 11.96 -0.34
CA LEU A 463 -6.70 12.18 -0.33
C LEU A 463 -7.48 11.08 0.42
N PRO A 464 -7.22 9.77 0.23
CA PRO A 464 -7.84 8.73 1.04
C PRO A 464 -7.46 8.81 2.52
N CYS A 465 -6.22 9.22 2.82
CA CYS A 465 -5.79 9.45 4.19
C CYS A 465 -6.54 10.61 4.85
N MET A 466 -6.80 11.70 4.11
CA MET A 466 -7.65 12.79 4.57
C MET A 466 -9.06 12.31 4.89
N MET A 467 -9.67 11.55 3.96
CA MET A 467 -10.99 10.95 4.18
C MET A 467 -10.99 10.02 5.40
N SER A 468 -9.95 9.20 5.57
CA SER A 468 -9.82 8.30 6.72
C SER A 468 -9.75 9.05 8.05
N LEU A 469 -8.96 10.13 8.12
CA LEU A 469 -8.85 10.95 9.33
C LEU A 469 -10.13 11.74 9.64
N GLU A 470 -10.87 12.13 8.61
CA GLU A 470 -12.14 12.85 8.79
C GLU A 470 -13.26 11.90 9.24
N PHE A 471 -13.34 10.69 8.66
CA PHE A 471 -14.50 9.80 8.81
C PHE A 471 -14.25 8.53 9.62
N MET A 472 -13.00 8.12 9.87
CA MET A 472 -12.64 6.83 10.50
C MET A 472 -11.57 6.95 11.61
N ARG A 473 -11.29 8.14 12.11
CA ARG A 473 -10.22 8.32 13.12
C ARG A 473 -10.48 7.51 14.39
N ASN A 474 -9.40 6.94 14.94
CA ASN A 474 -9.39 6.10 16.15
C ASN A 474 -10.21 4.80 16.04
N THR A 475 -10.61 4.42 14.83
CA THR A 475 -11.37 3.18 14.59
C THR A 475 -10.45 1.96 14.57
N THR A 476 -10.95 0.81 15.04
CA THR A 476 -10.28 -0.49 14.93
C THR A 476 -10.41 -1.03 13.51
N VAL A 477 -9.29 -1.18 12.80
CA VAL A 477 -9.30 -1.59 11.40
C VAL A 477 -9.07 -3.09 11.29
N GLU A 478 -10.12 -3.84 10.92
CA GLU A 478 -10.07 -5.30 10.89
C GLU A 478 -10.80 -5.98 9.73
N GLY A 479 -10.23 -7.11 9.29
CA GLY A 479 -10.94 -8.19 8.61
C GLY A 479 -11.64 -7.84 7.29
N HIS A 480 -12.85 -8.34 7.13
CA HIS A 480 -13.68 -8.29 5.91
C HIS A 480 -14.42 -6.96 5.69
N ARG A 481 -14.19 -5.95 6.52
CA ARG A 481 -14.94 -4.67 6.46
C ARG A 481 -14.10 -3.47 6.07
N VAL A 482 -12.77 -3.54 6.21
CA VAL A 482 -11.85 -2.40 6.03
C VAL A 482 -12.11 -1.61 4.74
N ALA A 483 -12.33 -2.31 3.63
CA ALA A 483 -12.54 -1.70 2.31
C ALA A 483 -13.85 -0.88 2.19
N ALA A 484 -14.78 -1.04 3.12
CA ALA A 484 -16.10 -0.40 3.11
C ALA A 484 -16.32 0.55 4.30
N MET A 485 -15.48 0.51 5.33
CA MET A 485 -15.64 1.34 6.55
C MET A 485 -15.63 2.84 6.26
N MET A 486 -14.92 3.29 5.23
CA MET A 486 -14.92 4.71 4.84
C MET A 486 -16.30 5.16 4.37
N ALA A 487 -17.05 4.28 3.68
CA ALA A 487 -18.41 4.56 3.25
C ALA A 487 -19.36 4.69 4.43
N GLU A 488 -19.22 3.82 5.44
CA GLU A 488 -20.00 3.89 6.68
C GLU A 488 -19.74 5.20 7.43
N GLY A 489 -18.47 5.53 7.67
CA GLY A 489 -18.10 6.76 8.39
C GLY A 489 -18.62 8.01 7.69
N MET A 490 -18.56 8.05 6.36
CA MET A 490 -19.05 9.19 5.57
C MET A 490 -20.59 9.27 5.56
N ALA A 491 -21.28 8.13 5.47
CA ALA A 491 -22.74 8.06 5.51
C ALA A 491 -23.30 8.48 6.89
N LEU A 492 -22.68 8.02 7.98
CA LEU A 492 -23.03 8.40 9.35
C LEU A 492 -22.78 9.89 9.61
N ARG A 493 -21.72 10.47 9.04
CA ARG A 493 -21.37 11.88 9.20
C ARG A 493 -22.37 12.83 8.52
N HIS A 494 -23.03 12.36 7.47
CA HIS A 494 -23.93 13.18 6.65
C HIS A 494 -25.29 12.48 6.43
N PRO A 495 -26.15 12.40 7.46
CA PRO A 495 -27.43 11.68 7.39
C PRO A 495 -28.32 12.10 6.21
N GLY A 496 -28.32 13.40 5.85
CA GLY A 496 -29.12 13.93 4.74
C GLY A 496 -28.73 13.42 3.34
N TYR A 497 -27.50 12.92 3.17
CA TYR A 497 -27.00 12.35 1.90
C TYR A 497 -26.50 10.92 2.08
N SER A 498 -26.87 10.25 3.19
CA SER A 498 -26.29 8.99 3.64
C SER A 498 -26.25 7.91 2.53
N GLN A 499 -27.37 7.63 1.87
CA GLN A 499 -27.44 6.61 0.82
C GLN A 499 -26.58 6.93 -0.41
N LEU A 500 -26.54 8.20 -0.82
CA LEU A 500 -25.75 8.66 -1.95
C LEU A 500 -24.26 8.49 -1.66
N LEU A 501 -23.84 8.98 -0.49
CA LEU A 501 -22.46 8.91 -0.02
C LEU A 501 -22.01 7.47 0.17
N TRP A 502 -22.82 6.64 0.83
CA TRP A 502 -22.61 5.21 0.95
C TRP A 502 -22.34 4.57 -0.42
N SER A 503 -23.26 4.74 -1.37
CA SER A 503 -23.18 4.10 -2.68
C SER A 503 -21.98 4.58 -3.49
N LEU A 504 -21.71 5.89 -3.51
CA LEU A 504 -20.60 6.47 -4.26
C LEU A 504 -19.23 6.08 -3.67
N THR A 505 -19.08 6.06 -2.34
CA THR A 505 -17.83 5.64 -1.70
C THR A 505 -17.56 4.15 -1.92
N LEU A 506 -18.59 3.30 -1.85
CA LEU A 506 -18.44 1.88 -2.15
C LEU A 506 -18.10 1.64 -3.62
N LEU A 507 -18.76 2.34 -4.55
CA LEU A 507 -18.41 2.31 -5.97
C LEU A 507 -16.97 2.75 -6.20
N CYS A 508 -16.53 3.82 -5.52
CA CYS A 508 -15.15 4.29 -5.59
C CYS A 508 -14.18 3.22 -5.07
N GLY A 509 -14.45 2.65 -3.88
CA GLY A 509 -13.61 1.57 -3.33
C GLY A 509 -13.53 0.35 -4.23
N PHE A 510 -14.65 -0.06 -4.85
CA PHE A 510 -14.66 -1.10 -5.86
C PHE A 510 -13.83 -0.72 -7.10
N ALA A 511 -14.00 0.51 -7.60
CA ALA A 511 -13.28 1.03 -8.76
C ALA A 511 -11.77 1.15 -8.50
N VAL A 512 -11.34 1.41 -7.27
CA VAL A 512 -9.91 1.42 -6.89
C VAL A 512 -9.32 0.00 -6.95
N LEU A 513 -10.03 -0.97 -6.36
CA LEU A 513 -9.53 -2.32 -6.09
C LEU A 513 -9.68 -3.28 -7.28
N ALA A 514 -10.85 -3.33 -7.92
CA ALA A 514 -11.15 -4.35 -8.93
C ALA A 514 -10.25 -4.26 -10.18
N PRO A 515 -10.01 -3.08 -10.79
CA PRO A 515 -9.05 -2.97 -11.87
C PRO A 515 -7.60 -3.27 -11.44
N GLY A 516 -7.27 -3.06 -10.16
CA GLY A 516 -5.99 -3.47 -9.59
C GLY A 516 -5.72 -4.97 -9.80
N GLN A 517 -6.75 -5.82 -9.67
CA GLN A 517 -6.62 -7.25 -9.93
C GLN A 517 -6.31 -7.56 -11.40
N VAL A 518 -6.93 -6.84 -12.34
CA VAL A 518 -6.64 -6.96 -13.79
C VAL A 518 -5.15 -6.72 -14.05
N SER A 519 -4.60 -5.68 -13.41
CA SER A 519 -3.19 -5.38 -13.51
C SER A 519 -2.30 -6.47 -12.89
N VAL A 520 -2.59 -6.96 -11.69
CA VAL A 520 -1.79 -8.03 -11.06
C VAL A 520 -1.72 -9.28 -11.96
N GLY A 521 -2.85 -9.65 -12.58
CA GLY A 521 -2.89 -10.74 -13.56
C GLY A 521 -1.93 -10.52 -14.73
N ASP A 522 -1.96 -9.33 -15.34
CA ASP A 522 -1.00 -8.99 -16.40
C ASP A 522 0.44 -8.99 -15.91
N GLN A 523 0.71 -8.42 -14.75
CA GLN A 523 2.07 -8.28 -14.24
C GLN A 523 2.77 -9.63 -14.06
N ILE A 524 2.06 -10.60 -13.50
CA ILE A 524 2.57 -11.97 -13.33
C ILE A 524 2.72 -12.63 -14.70
N ALA A 525 1.67 -12.62 -15.53
CA ALA A 525 1.69 -13.29 -16.82
C ALA A 525 2.79 -12.73 -17.75
N ARG A 526 2.94 -11.41 -17.79
CA ARG A 526 3.95 -10.71 -18.59
C ARG A 526 5.37 -11.02 -18.13
N ARG A 527 5.64 -10.91 -16.84
CA ARG A 527 6.98 -11.12 -16.28
C ARG A 527 7.49 -12.53 -16.53
N TRP A 528 6.64 -13.52 -16.28
CA TRP A 528 6.98 -14.91 -16.56
C TRP A 528 7.01 -15.23 -18.05
N THR A 529 6.18 -14.56 -18.87
CA THR A 529 6.29 -14.65 -20.33
C THR A 529 7.66 -14.17 -20.78
N ASP A 530 8.10 -12.98 -20.37
CA ASP A 530 9.40 -12.43 -20.76
C ASP A 530 10.56 -13.33 -20.28
N ILE A 531 10.50 -13.87 -19.06
CA ILE A 531 11.50 -14.83 -18.55
C ILE A 531 11.53 -16.08 -19.44
N ILE A 532 10.39 -16.75 -19.62
CA ILE A 532 10.30 -18.03 -20.34
C ILE A 532 10.67 -17.84 -21.82
N TRP A 533 10.15 -16.79 -22.45
CA TRP A 533 10.45 -16.41 -23.83
C TRP A 533 11.94 -16.23 -24.05
N THR A 534 12.63 -15.60 -23.09
CA THR A 534 14.08 -15.39 -23.17
C THR A 534 14.89 -16.68 -22.94
N VAL A 535 14.62 -17.44 -21.87
CA VAL A 535 15.55 -18.49 -21.39
C VAL A 535 15.24 -19.90 -21.90
N SER A 536 14.03 -20.13 -22.43
CA SER A 536 13.58 -21.46 -22.89
C SER A 536 13.90 -21.69 -24.37
N LYS A 537 14.66 -22.75 -24.66
CA LYS A 537 14.90 -23.21 -26.04
C LYS A 537 13.59 -23.51 -26.78
N ARG A 538 12.62 -24.14 -26.10
CA ARG A 538 11.31 -24.46 -26.67
C ARG A 538 10.53 -23.20 -27.02
N ALA A 539 10.59 -22.15 -26.19
CA ALA A 539 9.90 -20.90 -26.45
C ALA A 539 10.52 -20.13 -27.62
N ARG A 540 11.86 -20.13 -27.76
CA ARG A 540 12.56 -19.52 -28.91
C ARG A 540 12.19 -20.13 -30.25
N ASN A 541 11.83 -21.41 -30.27
CA ASN A 541 11.38 -22.10 -31.48
C ASN A 541 9.93 -21.76 -31.86
N LEU A 542 9.18 -21.05 -31.01
CA LEU A 542 7.83 -20.59 -31.31
C LEU A 542 7.89 -19.29 -32.13
N GLN A 543 7.17 -19.25 -33.25
CA GLN A 543 7.10 -18.08 -34.14
C GLN A 543 6.28 -16.92 -33.52
N GLY A 544 6.48 -15.70 -34.03
CA GLY A 544 6.06 -14.40 -33.45
C GLY A 544 4.58 -14.16 -33.09
N GLY A 545 3.68 -15.10 -33.37
CA GLY A 545 2.26 -15.06 -32.94
C GLY A 545 1.90 -16.03 -31.81
N GLN A 546 2.85 -16.86 -31.34
CA GLN A 546 2.60 -17.90 -30.34
C GLN A 546 2.96 -17.48 -28.91
N VAL A 547 3.60 -16.31 -28.72
CA VAL A 547 3.89 -15.74 -27.39
C VAL A 547 2.64 -15.59 -26.54
N ARG A 548 1.49 -15.27 -27.17
CA ARG A 548 0.18 -15.21 -26.48
C ARG A 548 -0.19 -16.51 -25.81
N ARG A 549 0.19 -17.68 -26.36
CA ARG A 549 -0.10 -18.99 -25.74
C ARG A 549 0.66 -19.15 -24.43
N VAL A 550 1.90 -18.66 -24.37
CA VAL A 550 2.70 -18.65 -23.13
C VAL A 550 2.05 -17.71 -22.12
N TYR A 551 1.70 -16.50 -22.54
CA TYR A 551 1.04 -15.50 -21.69
C TYR A 551 -0.28 -16.01 -21.09
N TYR A 552 -1.22 -16.46 -21.92
CA TYR A 552 -2.52 -16.94 -21.44
C TYR A 552 -2.42 -18.28 -20.71
N GLY A 553 -1.40 -19.11 -20.99
CA GLY A 553 -1.11 -20.31 -20.22
C GLY A 553 -0.69 -19.98 -18.78
N ILE A 554 0.20 -19.00 -18.61
CA ILE A 554 0.59 -18.51 -17.27
C ILE A 554 -0.60 -17.86 -16.57
N LEU A 555 -1.39 -17.05 -17.29
CA LEU A 555 -2.58 -16.42 -16.73
C LEU A 555 -3.60 -17.47 -16.25
N ALA A 556 -3.77 -18.57 -16.97
CA ALA A 556 -4.63 -19.68 -16.56
C ALA A 556 -4.09 -20.39 -15.30
N ILE A 557 -2.78 -20.65 -15.22
CA ILE A 557 -2.14 -21.23 -14.02
C ILE A 557 -2.34 -20.30 -12.81
N TYR A 558 -2.11 -19.01 -12.99
CA TYR A 558 -2.37 -18.00 -11.96
C TYR A 558 -3.86 -17.97 -11.59
N GLY A 559 -4.75 -18.13 -12.56
CA GLY A 559 -6.19 -18.25 -12.34
C GLY A 559 -6.54 -19.41 -11.40
N VAL A 560 -6.02 -20.61 -11.68
CA VAL A 560 -6.23 -21.78 -10.81
C VAL A 560 -5.66 -21.54 -9.41
N TRP A 561 -4.42 -21.05 -9.33
CA TRP A 561 -3.80 -20.74 -8.04
C TRP A 561 -4.58 -19.69 -7.25
N GLY A 562 -5.04 -18.62 -7.89
CA GLY A 562 -5.79 -17.56 -7.21
C GLY A 562 -7.12 -18.05 -6.65
N LEU A 563 -7.83 -18.95 -7.34
CA LEU A 563 -9.03 -19.59 -6.81
C LEU A 563 -8.72 -20.45 -5.56
N ILE A 564 -7.59 -21.16 -5.55
CA ILE A 564 -7.13 -21.91 -4.37
C ILE A 564 -6.75 -20.94 -3.23
N ALA A 565 -5.97 -19.91 -3.51
CA ALA A 565 -5.53 -18.95 -2.50
C ALA A 565 -6.72 -18.21 -1.83
N LEU A 566 -7.76 -17.87 -2.61
CA LEU A 566 -8.99 -17.26 -2.11
C LEU A 566 -9.82 -18.19 -1.21
N SER A 567 -9.70 -19.52 -1.34
CA SER A 567 -10.40 -20.44 -0.45
C SER A 567 -9.74 -20.54 0.93
N LEU A 568 -8.41 -20.54 0.94
CA LEU A 568 -7.58 -20.81 2.11
C LEU A 568 -7.39 -19.62 3.06
N PHE A 569 -7.39 -18.39 2.55
CA PHE A 569 -6.93 -17.23 3.33
C PHE A 569 -7.95 -16.07 3.33
N ASN A 570 -7.84 -15.18 4.34
CA ASN A 570 -8.70 -14.00 4.47
C ASN A 570 -8.12 -12.78 3.73
N PRO A 571 -8.96 -11.86 3.19
CA PRO A 571 -8.54 -10.74 2.34
C PRO A 571 -7.41 -9.89 2.92
N LEU A 572 -7.56 -9.44 4.17
CA LEU A 572 -6.59 -8.56 4.83
C LEU A 572 -5.28 -9.30 5.19
N GLN A 573 -5.36 -10.58 5.57
CA GLN A 573 -4.17 -11.36 5.90
C GLN A 573 -3.29 -11.57 4.68
N ILE A 574 -3.90 -11.97 3.56
CA ILE A 574 -3.22 -12.11 2.27
C ILE A 574 -2.56 -10.79 1.87
N ALA A 575 -3.29 -9.68 1.98
CA ALA A 575 -2.78 -8.36 1.65
C ALA A 575 -1.57 -7.98 2.52
N LYS A 576 -1.64 -8.19 3.85
CA LYS A 576 -0.51 -7.91 4.77
C LYS A 576 0.72 -8.74 4.42
N ILE A 577 0.56 -10.04 4.19
CA ILE A 577 1.67 -10.94 3.84
C ILE A 577 2.31 -10.52 2.52
N GLY A 578 1.48 -10.35 1.47
CA GLY A 578 1.97 -9.93 0.15
C GLY A 578 2.69 -8.58 0.20
N ALA A 579 2.15 -7.61 0.93
CA ALA A 579 2.75 -6.28 1.10
C ALA A 579 4.12 -6.34 1.81
N VAL A 580 4.20 -7.08 2.92
CA VAL A 580 5.45 -7.23 3.68
C VAL A 580 6.53 -7.92 2.84
N LEU A 581 6.19 -9.02 2.15
CA LEU A 581 7.11 -9.69 1.23
C LEU A 581 7.46 -8.80 0.02
N GLY A 582 6.57 -7.89 -0.34
CA GLY A 582 6.78 -6.86 -1.36
C GLY A 582 7.94 -5.93 -1.04
N ASN A 583 8.16 -5.58 0.24
CA ASN A 583 9.32 -4.78 0.64
C ASN A 583 10.63 -5.47 0.24
N LEU A 584 10.80 -6.75 0.60
CA LEU A 584 12.00 -7.51 0.24
C LEU A 584 12.19 -7.57 -1.28
N SER A 585 11.09 -7.82 -2.00
CA SER A 585 11.08 -7.89 -3.46
C SER A 585 11.52 -6.60 -4.13
N LEU A 586 11.03 -5.46 -3.66
CA LEU A 586 11.42 -4.14 -4.15
C LEU A 586 12.87 -3.82 -3.77
N GLY A 587 13.27 -4.09 -2.52
CA GLY A 587 14.63 -3.85 -2.05
C GLY A 587 15.68 -4.63 -2.86
N VAL A 588 15.46 -5.93 -3.07
CA VAL A 588 16.37 -6.78 -3.87
C VAL A 588 16.36 -6.37 -5.35
N SER A 589 15.17 -6.12 -5.93
CA SER A 589 15.09 -5.72 -7.35
C SER A 589 15.67 -4.33 -7.62
N ALA A 590 15.61 -3.41 -6.66
CA ALA A 590 16.27 -2.10 -6.72
C ALA A 590 17.80 -2.27 -6.81
N LEU A 591 18.41 -3.00 -5.88
CA LEU A 591 19.85 -3.26 -5.89
C LEU A 591 20.29 -4.04 -7.14
N HIS A 592 19.49 -5.01 -7.58
CA HIS A 592 19.77 -5.74 -8.81
C HIS A 592 19.67 -4.83 -10.04
N SER A 593 18.71 -3.90 -10.10
CA SER A 593 18.62 -2.93 -11.21
C SER A 593 19.88 -2.06 -11.32
N LEU A 594 20.49 -1.71 -10.17
CA LEU A 594 21.77 -1.01 -10.12
C LEU A 594 22.90 -1.86 -10.67
N TYR A 595 23.00 -3.12 -10.25
CA TYR A 595 23.98 -4.08 -10.77
C TYR A 595 23.84 -4.24 -12.29
N ILE A 596 22.62 -4.46 -12.80
CA ILE A 596 22.33 -4.60 -14.23
C ILE A 596 22.82 -3.38 -15.00
N ASN A 597 22.42 -2.17 -14.60
CA ASN A 597 22.79 -0.96 -15.32
C ASN A 597 24.30 -0.67 -15.27
N ARG A 598 24.99 -1.03 -14.19
CA ARG A 598 26.45 -0.84 -14.07
C ARG A 598 27.25 -1.88 -14.85
N SER A 599 26.72 -3.09 -15.01
CA SER A 599 27.41 -4.18 -15.70
C SER A 599 27.11 -4.23 -17.19
N LEU A 600 25.92 -3.81 -17.62
CA LEU A 600 25.46 -4.00 -18.99
C LEU A 600 25.49 -2.74 -19.86
N LEU A 601 25.35 -1.53 -19.27
CA LEU A 601 25.37 -0.30 -20.08
C LEU A 601 26.80 0.18 -20.31
N PRO A 602 27.10 0.68 -21.54
CA PRO A 602 28.37 1.34 -21.84
C PRO A 602 28.60 2.56 -20.93
N GLY A 603 29.87 2.88 -20.65
CA GLY A 603 30.27 3.96 -19.73
C GLY A 603 29.48 5.28 -19.87
N PRO A 604 29.32 5.85 -21.08
CA PRO A 604 28.58 7.10 -21.27
C PRO A 604 27.08 7.02 -20.93
N LEU A 605 26.48 5.83 -20.94
CA LEU A 605 25.06 5.61 -20.68
C LEU A 605 24.78 5.16 -19.24
N GLN A 606 25.83 4.93 -18.43
CA GLN A 606 25.68 4.50 -17.04
C GLN A 606 24.99 5.56 -16.17
N PRO A 607 24.33 5.13 -15.07
CA PRO A 607 23.69 6.04 -14.14
C PRO A 607 24.70 6.96 -13.43
N SER A 608 24.29 8.20 -13.15
CA SER A 608 25.10 9.13 -12.35
C SER A 608 25.23 8.65 -10.89
N LYS A 609 26.26 9.10 -10.18
CA LYS A 609 26.47 8.74 -8.75
C LYS A 609 25.24 9.05 -7.88
N TRP A 610 24.54 10.14 -8.18
CA TRP A 610 23.28 10.51 -7.51
C TRP A 610 22.19 9.45 -7.69
N LEU A 611 21.96 9.00 -8.93
CA LEU A 611 20.97 7.95 -9.22
C LEU A 611 21.38 6.61 -8.58
N GLN A 612 22.67 6.30 -8.55
CA GLN A 612 23.19 5.10 -7.88
C GLN A 612 22.95 5.14 -6.36
N LEU A 613 23.24 6.28 -5.71
CA LEU A 613 23.00 6.46 -4.28
C LEU A 613 21.50 6.37 -3.96
N GLY A 614 20.63 7.02 -4.74
CA GLY A 614 19.18 6.94 -4.55
C GLY A 614 18.65 5.51 -4.61
N VAL A 615 19.11 4.71 -5.58
CA VAL A 615 18.71 3.29 -5.67
C VAL A 615 19.30 2.43 -4.56
N LEU A 616 20.53 2.71 -4.11
CA LEU A 616 21.11 2.04 -2.95
C LEU A 616 20.27 2.31 -1.70
N LEU A 617 19.93 3.58 -1.44
CA LEU A 617 19.07 3.97 -0.33
C LEU A 617 17.69 3.34 -0.42
N CYS A 618 17.10 3.26 -1.63
CA CYS A 618 15.86 2.53 -1.89
C CYS A 618 15.99 1.05 -1.47
N GLY A 619 17.04 0.37 -1.91
CA GLY A 619 17.32 -1.01 -1.54
C GLY A 619 17.42 -1.22 -0.03
N CYS A 620 18.25 -0.39 0.63
CA CYS A 620 18.47 -0.46 2.07
C CYS A 620 17.20 -0.15 2.88
N PHE A 621 16.39 0.83 2.46
CA PHE A 621 15.15 1.19 3.14
C PHE A 621 14.15 0.03 3.16
N PHE A 622 13.87 -0.57 2.00
CA PHE A 622 12.88 -1.65 1.90
C PHE A 622 13.37 -2.98 2.48
N ILE A 623 14.68 -3.26 2.45
CA ILE A 623 15.24 -4.41 3.18
C ILE A 623 15.16 -4.13 4.69
N GLY A 624 15.56 -2.94 5.13
CA GLY A 624 15.54 -2.54 6.54
C GLY A 624 14.15 -2.61 7.16
N ILE A 625 13.12 -2.13 6.47
CA ILE A 625 11.74 -2.23 6.98
C ILE A 625 11.25 -3.68 7.06
N THR A 626 11.72 -4.56 6.16
CA THR A 626 11.44 -6.00 6.26
C THR A 626 12.08 -6.61 7.50
N VAL A 627 13.34 -6.23 7.82
CA VAL A 627 14.01 -6.68 9.05
C VAL A 627 13.26 -6.21 10.29
N VAL A 628 12.77 -4.97 10.31
CA VAL A 628 11.94 -4.45 11.41
C VAL A 628 10.71 -5.32 11.64
N VAL A 629 10.01 -5.73 10.58
CA VAL A 629 8.86 -6.64 10.71
C VAL A 629 9.30 -7.99 11.28
N VAL A 630 10.37 -8.58 10.76
CA VAL A 630 10.86 -9.91 11.22
C VAL A 630 11.26 -9.88 12.69
N VAL A 631 11.91 -8.82 13.16
CA VAL A 631 12.33 -8.66 14.57
C VAL A 631 11.13 -8.41 15.50
N THR A 632 9.98 -7.99 14.97
CA THR A 632 8.78 -7.67 15.76
C THR A 632 7.66 -8.72 15.68
N LEU A 633 7.84 -9.79 14.89
CA LEU A 633 6.91 -10.94 14.73
C LEU A 633 7.12 -12.01 15.82
#